data_AF-A0A1M5BT41-F1
#
_entry.id   AF-A0A1M5BT41-F1
#
_cell.length_a   1.000
_cell.length_b   1.000
_cell.length_c   1.000
_cell.angle_alpha   90.00
_cell.angle_beta   90.00
_cell.angle_gamma   90.00
#
_symmetry.space_group_name_H-M   'P 1'
#
loop_
_entity.id
_entity.type
_entity.pdbx_description
1 polymer ?
#
loop_
_entity_poly.entity_id
_entity_poly.type
_entity_poly.pdbx_seq_one_letter_code
_entity_poly.pdbx_strand_id
1 'polypeptide(L)'
;MAKQKGSVKAKGTVDGNLNFYKTIAWGYLARLIPGVDAKRFREDPAFEGSRKSARRFGEGNIMCSIIYRFVPQKRRFRHLFKQVRTIAIVCLKHDMSKADVFNAIYTFLEQEKRISLTREQFDVLLASFEQELAERLNEPKEEKVKKSKNKLELIVTAPLQQEDNEFLALHMDDYDWKVSFEGTFPDDYQVPLFLLQHVA
;
A
#
# COMPACT_ATOMS: atom_id res chain seq x y z
N MET A 1 -17.62 -16.07 -4.81
CA MET A 1 -16.46 -16.57 -4.05
C MET A 1 -16.98 -17.29 -2.82
N ALA A 2 -16.61 -18.56 -2.66
CA ALA A 2 -17.01 -19.38 -1.52
C ALA A 2 -16.53 -18.71 -0.21
N LYS A 3 -17.41 -18.62 0.78
CA LYS A 3 -17.22 -17.86 2.02
C LYS A 3 -17.00 -18.86 3.16
N GLN A 4 -15.75 -19.11 3.54
CA GLN A 4 -15.43 -19.97 4.70
C GLN A 4 -15.46 -19.14 5.99
N LYS A 5 -16.40 -19.45 6.89
CA LYS A 5 -16.41 -18.97 8.28
C LYS A 5 -15.57 -19.94 9.09
N GLY A 6 -14.50 -19.48 9.74
CA GLY A 6 -13.72 -20.27 10.70
C GLY A 6 -14.10 -19.91 12.13
N SER A 7 -14.09 -20.89 13.04
CA SER A 7 -14.25 -20.71 14.49
C SER A 7 -13.06 -19.99 15.14
N VAL A 8 -11.91 -19.97 14.46
CA VAL A 8 -10.66 -19.35 14.94
C VAL A 8 -10.61 -17.85 14.65
N LYS A 9 -10.47 -17.04 15.70
CA LYS A 9 -10.29 -15.58 15.62
C LYS A 9 -8.80 -15.25 15.43
N ALA A 10 -8.31 -15.34 14.20
CA ALA A 10 -6.93 -15.01 13.86
C ALA A 10 -6.81 -13.67 13.13
N LYS A 11 -5.69 -12.97 13.34
CA LYS A 11 -5.23 -11.88 12.47
C LYS A 11 -3.79 -12.15 12.09
N GLY A 12 -3.48 -12.10 10.80
CA GLY A 12 -2.13 -12.36 10.33
C GLY A 12 -2.10 -12.96 8.94
N THR A 13 -0.90 -13.25 8.45
CA THR A 13 -0.69 -14.02 7.23
C THR A 13 0.11 -15.26 7.59
N VAL A 14 -0.39 -16.42 7.18
CA VAL A 14 0.23 -17.74 7.34
C VAL A 14 0.80 -18.15 5.98
N ASP A 15 2.06 -18.58 5.99
CA ASP A 15 2.85 -19.06 4.84
C ASP A 15 2.85 -18.15 3.61
N GLY A 16 2.66 -16.84 3.82
CA GLY A 16 2.64 -15.85 2.75
C GLY A 16 1.44 -15.94 1.79
N ASN A 17 0.56 -16.94 1.96
CA ASN A 17 -0.54 -17.24 1.05
C ASN A 17 -1.92 -17.11 1.70
N LEU A 18 -2.08 -17.44 3.00
CA LEU A 18 -3.37 -17.37 3.68
C LEU A 18 -3.43 -16.18 4.62
N ASN A 19 -4.35 -15.24 4.38
CA ASN A 19 -4.49 -14.01 5.15
C ASN A 19 -5.78 -14.02 5.99
N PHE A 20 -5.62 -13.91 7.30
CA PHE A 20 -6.68 -13.76 8.28
C PHE A 20 -6.88 -12.28 8.62
N TYR A 21 -8.09 -11.76 8.41
CA TYR A 21 -8.43 -10.36 8.63
C TYR A 21 -9.81 -10.20 9.29
N LYS A 22 -9.98 -9.09 10.03
CA LYS A 22 -11.24 -8.75 10.69
C LYS A 22 -11.98 -7.69 9.89
N THR A 23 -13.25 -7.93 9.59
CA THR A 23 -14.16 -6.96 8.96
C THR A 23 -15.23 -6.53 9.96
N ILE A 24 -15.59 -5.23 9.95
CA ILE A 24 -16.61 -4.66 10.85
C ILE A 24 -17.94 -5.40 10.72
N ALA A 25 -18.36 -5.70 9.48
CA ALA A 25 -19.65 -6.30 9.20
C ALA A 25 -19.71 -7.83 9.40
N TRP A 26 -18.59 -8.54 9.38
CA TRP A 26 -18.59 -10.02 9.22
C TRP A 26 -17.65 -10.77 10.17
N GLY A 27 -16.98 -10.08 11.09
CA GLY A 27 -16.08 -10.72 12.05
C GLY A 27 -14.75 -11.13 11.42
N TYR A 28 -14.24 -12.31 11.79
CA TYR A 28 -12.93 -12.82 11.35
C TYR A 28 -13.10 -13.68 10.09
N LEU A 29 -12.34 -13.34 9.04
CA LEU A 29 -12.39 -13.99 7.73
C LEU A 29 -10.99 -14.41 7.31
N ALA A 30 -10.91 -15.48 6.52
CA ALA A 30 -9.69 -15.93 5.86
C ALA A 30 -9.82 -15.79 4.34
N ARG A 31 -8.74 -15.40 3.67
CA ARG A 31 -8.64 -15.43 2.20
C ARG A 31 -7.25 -15.86 1.77
N LEU A 32 -7.16 -16.60 0.68
CA LEU A 32 -5.89 -16.68 -0.06
C LEU A 32 -5.56 -15.29 -0.58
N ILE A 33 -4.30 -14.86 -0.46
CA ILE A 33 -3.83 -13.57 -0.97
C ILE A 33 -4.01 -13.62 -2.48
N PRO A 34 -4.93 -12.81 -3.06
CA PRO A 34 -5.17 -12.81 -4.51
C PRO A 34 -4.07 -12.02 -5.25
N GLY A 35 -2.89 -11.93 -4.65
CA GLY A 35 -1.83 -11.01 -5.03
C GLY A 35 -1.02 -11.56 -6.18
N VAL A 36 -0.88 -10.74 -7.22
CA VAL A 36 0.17 -10.90 -8.21
C VAL A 36 1.50 -10.65 -7.51
N ASP A 37 2.46 -11.56 -7.67
CA ASP A 37 3.81 -11.38 -7.13
C ASP A 37 4.45 -10.10 -7.71
N ALA A 38 5.24 -9.40 -6.89
CA ALA A 38 5.90 -8.17 -7.29
C ALA A 38 6.85 -8.39 -8.48
N LYS A 39 7.51 -9.56 -8.54
CA LYS A 39 8.34 -9.94 -9.68
C LYS A 39 7.51 -10.06 -10.95
N ARG A 40 6.38 -10.78 -10.86
CA ARG A 40 5.43 -10.90 -11.97
C ARG A 40 4.92 -9.53 -12.43
N PHE A 41 4.53 -8.63 -11.52
CA PHE A 41 4.09 -7.28 -11.92
C PHE A 41 5.16 -6.49 -12.69
N ARG A 42 6.45 -6.70 -12.40
CA ARG A 42 7.56 -6.01 -13.07
C ARG A 42 7.87 -6.60 -14.45
N GLU A 43 7.81 -7.92 -14.58
CA GLU A 43 8.28 -8.65 -15.77
C GLU A 43 7.16 -8.96 -16.76
N ASP A 44 5.95 -9.28 -16.30
CA ASP A 44 4.87 -9.80 -17.14
C ASP A 44 4.31 -8.70 -18.07
N PRO A 45 4.24 -8.94 -19.40
CA PRO A 45 3.69 -8.00 -20.38
C PRO A 45 2.25 -7.57 -20.10
N ALA A 46 1.43 -8.42 -19.48
CA ALA A 46 0.03 -8.11 -19.16
C ALA A 46 -0.12 -6.86 -18.27
N PHE A 47 0.92 -6.49 -17.51
CA PHE A 47 0.93 -5.33 -16.61
C PHE A 47 1.61 -4.09 -17.20
N GLU A 48 1.98 -4.08 -18.48
CA GLU A 48 2.67 -2.94 -19.09
C GLU A 48 1.88 -1.63 -18.96
N GLY A 49 0.57 -1.67 -19.22
CA GLY A 49 -0.31 -0.51 -19.06
C GLY A 49 -0.41 -0.01 -17.61
N SER A 50 -0.39 -0.94 -16.65
CA SER A 50 -0.37 -0.61 -15.22
C SER A 50 0.95 0.05 -14.82
N ARG A 51 2.09 -0.43 -15.33
CA ARG A 51 3.42 0.18 -15.10
C ARG A 51 3.51 1.57 -15.70
N LYS A 52 3.04 1.77 -16.94
CA LYS A 52 2.96 3.10 -17.58
C LYS A 52 2.12 4.07 -16.75
N SER A 53 0.95 3.62 -16.29
CA SER A 53 0.10 4.41 -15.41
C SER A 53 0.80 4.75 -14.10
N ALA A 54 1.41 3.78 -13.43
CA ALA A 54 2.13 3.99 -12.17
C ALA A 54 3.27 5.00 -12.31
N ARG A 55 4.04 4.95 -13.42
CA ARG A 55 5.08 5.94 -13.74
C ARG A 55 4.48 7.33 -13.86
N ARG A 56 3.40 7.49 -14.64
CA ARG A 56 2.68 8.76 -14.79
C ARG A 56 2.17 9.31 -13.45
N PHE A 57 1.61 8.46 -12.59
CA PHE A 57 1.19 8.87 -11.25
C PHE A 57 2.36 9.32 -10.38
N GLY A 58 3.49 8.61 -10.44
CA GLY A 58 4.71 8.98 -9.72
C GLY A 58 5.25 10.34 -10.14
N GLU A 59 5.41 10.54 -11.45
CA GLU A 59 5.89 11.78 -12.05
C GLU A 59 4.97 12.96 -11.73
N GLY A 60 3.67 12.83 -11.97
CA GLY A 60 2.70 13.88 -11.67
C GLY A 60 2.69 14.28 -10.19
N ASN A 61 2.83 13.33 -9.27
CA ASN A 61 2.92 13.65 -7.83
C ASN A 61 4.16 14.48 -7.49
N ILE A 62 5.31 14.16 -8.09
CA ILE A 62 6.56 14.90 -7.86
C ILE A 62 6.43 16.33 -8.40
N MET A 63 5.93 16.49 -9.64
CA MET A 63 5.70 17.80 -10.25
C MET A 63 4.78 18.67 -9.39
N CYS A 64 3.67 18.09 -8.90
CA CYS A 64 2.77 18.79 -7.98
C CYS A 64 3.48 19.15 -6.69
N SER A 65 4.26 18.25 -6.10
CA SER A 65 5.02 18.57 -4.88
C SER A 65 5.99 19.73 -5.09
N ILE A 66 6.63 19.81 -6.27
CA ILE A 66 7.58 20.87 -6.59
C ILE A 66 6.90 22.22 -6.55
N ILE A 67 5.83 22.41 -7.32
CA ILE A 67 5.18 23.72 -7.39
C ILE A 67 4.33 24.04 -6.16
N TYR A 68 3.75 23.03 -5.51
CA TYR A 68 2.89 23.22 -4.34
C TYR A 68 3.64 23.76 -3.11
N ARG A 69 4.98 23.67 -3.09
CA ARG A 69 5.81 24.30 -2.04
C ARG A 69 5.59 25.82 -1.98
N PHE A 70 5.30 26.45 -3.11
CA PHE A 70 5.06 27.89 -3.24
C PHE A 70 3.61 28.30 -2.96
N VAL A 71 2.73 27.36 -2.58
CA VAL A 71 1.40 27.69 -2.06
C VAL A 71 1.54 28.01 -0.57
N PRO A 72 1.18 29.22 -0.11
CA PRO A 72 1.26 29.59 1.31
C PRO A 72 0.41 28.66 2.18
N GLN A 73 0.90 28.29 3.36
CA GLN A 73 0.22 27.34 4.25
C GLN A 73 -1.22 27.74 4.57
N LYS A 74 -1.47 29.03 4.83
CA LYS A 74 -2.81 29.59 5.07
C LYS A 74 -3.78 29.41 3.90
N ARG A 75 -3.26 29.20 2.69
CA ARG A 75 -4.03 29.03 1.45
C ARG A 75 -4.19 27.56 1.04
N ARG A 76 -3.53 26.61 1.74
CA ARG A 76 -3.63 25.17 1.48
C ARG A 76 -4.91 24.60 2.07
N PHE A 77 -5.58 23.72 1.33
CA PHE A 77 -6.70 22.93 1.82
C PHE A 77 -6.69 21.53 1.20
N ARG A 78 -7.42 20.59 1.82
CA ARG A 78 -7.38 19.16 1.49
C ARG A 78 -7.63 18.86 0.01
N HIS A 79 -8.53 19.61 -0.63
CA HIS A 79 -8.94 19.37 -2.02
C HIS A 79 -8.02 20.02 -3.07
N LEU A 80 -7.27 21.07 -2.71
CA LEU A 80 -6.41 21.80 -3.67
C LEU A 80 -5.36 20.89 -4.28
N PHE A 81 -4.65 20.13 -3.44
CA PHE A 81 -3.62 19.20 -3.91
C PHE A 81 -4.21 18.13 -4.83
N LYS A 82 -5.44 17.67 -4.56
CA LYS A 82 -6.13 16.71 -5.42
C LYS A 82 -6.42 17.31 -6.82
N GLN A 83 -6.81 18.58 -6.89
CA GLN A 83 -7.06 19.27 -8.17
C GLN A 83 -5.77 19.42 -8.97
N VAL A 84 -4.72 19.97 -8.35
CA VAL A 84 -3.39 20.13 -8.95
C VAL A 84 -2.83 18.80 -9.44
N ARG A 85 -2.96 17.74 -8.63
CA ARG A 85 -2.56 16.37 -9.01
C ARG A 85 -3.33 15.85 -10.22
N THR A 86 -4.62 16.10 -10.27
CA THR A 86 -5.46 15.68 -11.39
C THR A 86 -5.02 16.35 -12.69
N ILE A 87 -4.76 17.66 -12.65
CA ILE A 87 -4.25 18.42 -13.80
C ILE A 87 -2.95 17.78 -14.31
N ALA A 88 -1.96 17.58 -13.43
CA ALA A 88 -0.68 17.00 -13.81
C ALA A 88 -0.82 15.62 -14.49
N ILE A 89 -1.63 14.73 -13.90
CA ILE A 89 -1.84 13.38 -14.42
C ILE A 89 -2.56 13.41 -15.79
N VAL A 90 -3.52 14.32 -15.96
CA VAL A 90 -4.25 14.48 -17.23
C VAL A 90 -3.30 15.02 -18.31
N CYS A 91 -2.54 16.07 -18.02
CA CYS A 91 -1.54 16.62 -18.95
C CYS A 91 -0.52 15.56 -19.39
N LEU A 92 0.04 14.80 -18.44
CA LEU A 92 0.97 13.70 -18.73
C LEU A 92 0.31 12.53 -19.47
N LYS A 93 -1.02 12.36 -19.38
CA LYS A 93 -1.74 11.35 -20.16
C LYS A 93 -1.88 11.76 -21.64
N HIS A 94 -1.89 13.06 -21.91
CA HIS A 94 -1.93 13.63 -23.25
C HIS A 94 -0.54 13.91 -23.82
N ASP A 95 0.50 13.31 -23.24
CA ASP A 95 1.91 13.42 -23.69
C ASP A 95 2.40 14.88 -23.81
N MET A 96 1.86 15.77 -22.98
CA MET A 96 2.34 17.16 -22.87
C MET A 96 3.78 17.21 -22.35
N SER A 97 4.53 18.25 -22.74
CA SER A 97 5.88 18.45 -22.21
C SER A 97 5.85 18.76 -20.71
N LYS A 98 6.97 18.51 -20.03
CA LYS A 98 7.09 18.77 -18.58
C LYS A 98 6.89 20.26 -18.26
N ALA A 99 7.50 21.13 -19.05
CA ALA A 99 7.27 22.57 -19.02
C ALA A 99 5.78 22.93 -19.14
N ASP A 100 5.06 22.34 -20.09
CA ASP A 100 3.63 22.62 -20.29
C ASP A 100 2.78 22.15 -19.11
N VAL A 101 3.14 21.01 -18.50
CA VAL A 101 2.46 20.51 -17.31
C VAL A 101 2.67 21.46 -16.12
N PHE A 102 3.91 21.94 -15.91
CA PHE A 102 4.17 22.94 -14.87
C PHE A 102 3.40 24.23 -15.13
N ASN A 103 3.36 24.69 -16.38
CA ASN A 103 2.57 25.85 -16.79
C ASN A 103 1.08 25.66 -16.48
N ALA A 104 0.49 24.53 -16.85
CA ALA A 104 -0.92 24.23 -16.59
C ALA A 104 -1.25 24.27 -15.09
N ILE A 105 -0.37 23.70 -14.25
CA ILE A 105 -0.54 23.75 -12.79
C ILE A 105 -0.39 25.18 -12.27
N TYR A 106 0.61 25.92 -12.73
CA TYR A 106 0.84 27.31 -12.35
C TYR A 106 -0.37 28.18 -12.68
N THR A 107 -0.86 28.11 -13.93
CA THR A 107 -2.01 28.89 -14.39
C THR A 107 -3.24 28.63 -13.54
N PHE A 108 -3.51 27.37 -13.18
CA PHE A 108 -4.60 27.04 -12.26
C PHE A 108 -4.40 27.68 -10.87
N LEU A 109 -3.19 27.58 -10.30
CA LEU A 109 -2.91 28.16 -8.98
C LEU A 109 -2.91 29.69 -8.96
N GLU A 110 -2.54 30.32 -10.08
CA GLU A 110 -2.57 31.76 -10.30
C GLU A 110 -4.02 32.26 -10.40
N GLN A 111 -4.87 31.60 -11.19
CA GLN A 111 -6.30 31.91 -11.30
C GLN A 111 -7.00 31.83 -9.94
N GLU A 112 -6.69 30.81 -9.14
CA GLU A 112 -7.21 30.64 -7.78
C GLU A 112 -6.59 31.62 -6.76
N LYS A 113 -5.60 32.43 -7.17
CA LYS A 113 -4.82 33.34 -6.32
C LYS A 113 -4.18 32.62 -5.12
N ARG A 114 -3.72 31.39 -5.33
CA ARG A 114 -3.19 30.51 -4.27
C ARG A 114 -1.67 30.41 -4.24
N ILE A 115 -0.97 30.83 -5.28
CA ILE A 115 0.49 30.78 -5.34
C ILE A 115 1.13 32.11 -4.92
N SER A 116 2.35 32.07 -4.38
CA SER A 116 3.14 33.26 -4.04
C SER A 116 4.05 33.75 -5.16
N LEU A 117 4.31 32.90 -6.15
CA LEU A 117 5.16 33.23 -7.30
C LEU A 117 4.44 34.18 -8.26
N THR A 118 5.17 35.16 -8.79
CA THR A 118 4.75 35.92 -9.97
C THR A 118 5.05 35.13 -11.24
N ARG A 119 4.44 35.54 -12.35
CA ARG A 119 4.65 34.89 -13.65
C ARG A 119 6.12 34.92 -14.09
N GLU A 120 6.76 36.08 -13.96
CA GLU A 120 8.17 36.27 -14.28
C GLU A 120 9.08 35.37 -13.43
N GLN A 121 8.82 35.26 -12.13
CA GLN A 121 9.59 34.38 -11.25
C GLN A 121 9.40 32.89 -11.61
N PHE A 122 8.17 32.51 -11.98
CA PHE A 122 7.88 31.16 -12.43
C PHE A 122 8.64 30.81 -13.70
N ASP A 123 8.65 31.70 -14.70
CA ASP A 123 9.33 31.46 -15.98
C ASP A 123 10.85 31.30 -15.78
N VAL A 124 11.47 32.06 -14.88
CA VAL A 124 12.88 31.91 -14.50
C VAL A 124 13.16 30.57 -13.80
N LEU A 125 12.25 30.12 -12.94
CA LEU A 125 12.42 28.88 -12.17
C LEU A 125 12.04 27.61 -12.94
N LEU A 126 11.39 27.73 -14.09
CA LEU A 126 10.87 26.59 -14.86
C LEU A 126 11.96 25.55 -15.16
N ALA A 127 13.13 26.00 -15.62
CA ALA A 127 14.27 25.14 -15.89
C ALA A 127 14.77 24.42 -14.62
N SER A 128 14.78 25.12 -13.48
CA SER A 128 15.16 24.54 -12.18
C SER A 128 14.16 23.46 -11.73
N PHE A 129 12.86 23.65 -11.99
CA PHE A 129 11.84 22.65 -11.67
C PHE A 129 11.98 21.37 -12.50
N GLU A 130 12.35 21.50 -13.78
CA GLU A 130 12.60 20.34 -14.64
C GLU A 130 13.84 19.56 -14.21
N GLN A 131 14.90 20.26 -13.80
CA GLN A 131 16.11 19.65 -13.24
C GLN A 131 15.79 18.89 -11.94
N GLU A 132 15.11 19.55 -11.00
CA GLU A 132 14.71 18.91 -9.73
C GLU A 132 13.79 17.70 -9.95
N LEU A 133 12.88 17.77 -10.93
CA LEU A 133 12.04 16.63 -11.31
C LEU A 133 12.89 15.45 -11.81
N ALA A 134 13.89 15.71 -12.64
CA ALA A 134 14.78 14.68 -13.16
C ALA A 134 15.60 14.03 -12.03
N GLU A 135 16.11 14.82 -11.09
CA GLU A 135 16.84 14.33 -9.92
C GLU A 135 15.95 13.42 -9.06
N ARG A 136 14.76 13.89 -8.67
CA ARG A 136 13.82 13.11 -7.83
C ARG A 136 13.29 11.83 -8.49
N LEU A 137 13.23 11.80 -9.82
CA LEU A 137 12.87 10.59 -10.55
C LEU A 137 13.99 9.55 -10.56
N ASN A 138 15.25 10.01 -10.50
CA ASN A 138 16.44 9.17 -10.50
C ASN A 138 16.92 8.79 -9.10
N GLU A 139 16.43 9.46 -8.05
CA GLU A 139 16.75 9.14 -6.66
C GLU A 139 16.48 7.66 -6.35
N PRO A 140 17.47 6.92 -5.82
CA PRO A 140 17.29 5.53 -5.44
C PRO A 140 16.29 5.46 -4.29
N LYS A 141 15.18 4.74 -4.49
CA LYS A 141 14.20 4.52 -3.44
C LYS A 141 14.76 3.53 -2.45
N GLU A 142 14.96 3.96 -1.21
CA GLU A 142 15.32 3.06 -0.12
C GLU A 142 14.28 1.93 -0.02
N GLU A 143 14.76 0.70 -0.16
CA GLU A 143 13.92 -0.46 0.09
C GLU A 143 13.60 -0.49 1.57
N LYS A 144 12.36 -0.15 1.92
CA LYS A 144 11.89 -0.32 3.29
C LYS A 144 12.04 -1.80 3.64
N VAL A 145 12.95 -2.11 4.56
CA VAL A 145 13.09 -3.45 5.12
C VAL A 145 11.72 -3.89 5.59
N LYS A 146 11.13 -4.86 4.89
CA LYS A 146 9.85 -5.44 5.29
C LYS A 146 10.09 -6.07 6.66
N LYS A 147 9.61 -5.43 7.73
CA LYS A 147 9.53 -6.11 9.03
C LYS A 147 8.72 -7.39 8.81
N SER A 148 9.34 -8.54 9.02
CA SER A 148 8.69 -9.85 8.96
C SER A 148 7.53 -9.83 9.95
N LYS A 149 6.31 -9.71 9.45
CA LYS A 149 5.10 -9.83 10.27
C LYS A 149 4.75 -11.30 10.44
N ASN A 150 5.71 -12.09 10.93
CA ASN A 150 5.49 -13.49 11.31
C ASN A 150 4.92 -13.53 12.73
N LYS A 151 3.83 -12.80 12.96
CA LYS A 151 3.10 -12.84 14.23
C LYS A 151 1.66 -13.20 13.90
N LEU A 152 1.34 -14.49 14.02
CA LEU A 152 -0.03 -14.97 14.03
C LEU A 152 -0.52 -14.81 15.47
N GLU A 153 -1.41 -13.84 15.71
CA GLU A 153 -2.05 -13.68 17.00
C GLU A 153 -3.31 -14.55 17.00
N LEU A 154 -3.28 -15.65 17.75
CA LEU A 154 -4.43 -16.50 18.02
C LEU A 154 -5.06 -16.10 19.35
N ILE A 155 -6.36 -15.80 19.31
CA ILE A 155 -7.16 -15.57 20.52
C ILE A 155 -8.06 -16.79 20.69
N VAL A 156 -7.78 -17.61 21.69
CA VAL A 156 -8.57 -18.80 22.04
C VAL A 156 -9.57 -18.38 23.10
N THR A 157 -10.85 -18.24 22.71
CA THR A 157 -11.94 -17.83 23.64
C THR A 157 -12.78 -19.00 24.19
N ALA A 158 -12.48 -20.25 23.81
CA ALA A 158 -13.16 -21.44 24.32
C ALA A 158 -12.27 -22.68 24.14
N PRO A 159 -12.38 -23.72 24.99
CA PRO A 159 -11.70 -24.99 24.75
C PRO A 159 -12.17 -25.60 23.42
N LEU A 160 -11.21 -26.09 22.63
CA LEU A 160 -11.49 -26.78 21.36
C LEU A 160 -12.36 -28.01 21.62
N GLN A 161 -13.39 -28.22 20.80
CA GLN A 161 -14.19 -29.45 20.90
C GLN A 161 -13.42 -30.63 20.30
N GLN A 162 -13.83 -31.85 20.64
CA GLN A 162 -13.15 -33.06 20.18
C GLN A 162 -13.15 -33.17 18.65
N GLU A 163 -14.22 -32.71 17.99
CA GLU A 163 -14.32 -32.61 16.52
C GLU A 163 -13.30 -31.62 15.92
N ASP A 164 -13.02 -30.51 16.60
CA ASP A 164 -12.02 -29.53 16.16
C ASP A 164 -10.60 -30.12 16.26
N ASN A 165 -10.33 -30.91 17.30
CA ASN A 165 -9.05 -31.60 17.47
C ASN A 165 -8.84 -32.69 16.42
N GLU A 166 -9.88 -33.45 16.07
CA GLU A 166 -9.83 -34.46 15.01
C GLU A 166 -9.63 -33.82 13.63
N PHE A 167 -10.31 -32.70 13.35
CA PHE A 167 -10.12 -31.94 12.13
C PHE A 167 -8.70 -31.38 12.01
N LEU A 168 -8.14 -30.86 13.10
CA LEU A 168 -6.76 -30.39 13.14
C LEU A 168 -5.78 -31.55 12.93
N ALA A 169 -5.96 -32.67 13.63
CA ALA A 169 -5.10 -33.86 13.52
C ALA A 169 -5.10 -34.48 12.11
N LEU A 170 -6.23 -34.46 11.39
CA LEU A 170 -6.32 -35.00 10.04
C LEU A 170 -5.57 -34.17 8.99
N HIS A 171 -5.36 -32.88 9.28
CA HIS A 171 -4.69 -31.91 8.40
C HIS A 171 -3.34 -31.44 8.96
N MET A 172 -2.85 -32.12 10.01
CA MET A 172 -1.58 -31.82 10.69
C MET A 172 -0.36 -32.33 9.92
N ASP A 173 -0.47 -33.37 9.09
CA ASP A 173 0.68 -33.90 8.33
C ASP A 173 1.20 -32.94 7.25
N ASP A 174 0.40 -31.94 6.87
CA ASP A 174 0.81 -30.91 5.89
C ASP A 174 1.76 -29.85 6.49
N TYR A 175 1.91 -29.79 7.82
CA TYR A 175 2.73 -28.78 8.50
C TYR A 175 3.33 -29.29 9.82
N ASP A 176 4.62 -29.03 10.08
CA ASP A 176 5.28 -29.47 11.32
C ASP A 176 4.87 -28.60 12.52
N TRP A 177 3.66 -28.80 13.04
CA TRP A 177 3.10 -28.07 14.17
C TRP A 177 3.44 -28.77 15.50
N LYS A 178 4.27 -28.14 16.34
CA LYS A 178 4.32 -28.45 17.78
C LYS A 178 3.55 -27.38 18.55
N VAL A 179 2.29 -27.66 18.86
CA VAL A 179 1.48 -26.80 19.72
C VAL A 179 0.83 -27.65 20.81
N SER A 180 1.42 -27.65 22.01
CA SER A 180 0.84 -28.25 23.21
C SER A 180 0.42 -27.14 24.17
N PHE A 181 -0.86 -27.11 24.57
CA PHE A 181 -1.35 -26.23 25.62
C PHE A 181 -1.86 -27.06 26.78
N GLU A 182 -1.07 -27.13 27.85
CA GLU A 182 -1.52 -27.67 29.13
C GLU A 182 -1.71 -26.50 30.10
N GLY A 183 -2.96 -26.28 30.56
CA GLY A 183 -3.29 -25.29 31.58
C GLY A 183 -4.66 -24.63 31.41
N THR A 184 -5.18 -24.04 32.49
CA THR A 184 -6.37 -23.20 32.50
C THR A 184 -5.95 -21.77 32.16
N PHE A 185 -6.39 -21.24 31.01
CA PHE A 185 -6.02 -19.90 30.55
C PHE A 185 -7.16 -18.88 30.77
N PRO A 186 -6.84 -17.62 31.12
CA PRO A 186 -7.80 -16.52 31.12
C PRO A 186 -8.38 -16.25 29.71
N ASP A 187 -9.61 -15.72 29.64
CA ASP A 187 -10.31 -15.44 28.36
C ASP A 187 -9.55 -14.50 27.41
N ASP A 188 -8.66 -13.66 27.94
CA ASP A 188 -7.85 -12.70 27.19
C ASP A 188 -6.41 -13.19 26.91
N TYR A 189 -6.11 -14.48 27.11
CA TYR A 189 -4.78 -15.03 26.92
C TYR A 189 -4.39 -15.06 25.44
N GLN A 190 -3.27 -14.42 25.11
CA GLN A 190 -2.72 -14.38 23.75
C GLN A 190 -1.53 -15.32 23.67
N VAL A 191 -1.60 -16.35 22.82
CA VAL A 191 -0.44 -17.20 22.53
C VAL A 191 0.31 -16.63 21.33
N PRO A 192 1.58 -16.21 21.49
CA PRO A 192 2.43 -15.91 20.35
C PRO A 192 2.86 -17.23 19.68
N LEU A 193 2.26 -17.57 18.54
CA LEU A 193 2.78 -18.64 17.70
C LEU A 193 3.89 -18.09 16.79
N PHE A 194 5.09 -18.63 16.96
CA PHE A 194 6.21 -18.38 16.06
C PHE A 194 6.19 -19.43 14.96
N LEU A 195 5.66 -19.07 13.80
CA LEU A 195 5.74 -19.93 12.61
C LEU A 195 7.15 -19.79 12.02
N LEU A 196 7.93 -20.87 12.09
CA LEU A 196 9.17 -21.00 11.34
C LEU A 196 8.81 -21.19 9.86
N GLN A 197 9.54 -20.53 8.96
CA GLN A 197 9.38 -20.77 7.53
C GLN A 197 9.70 -22.25 7.26
N HIS A 198 8.79 -22.96 6.59
CA HIS A 198 9.16 -24.22 5.96
C HIS A 198 10.34 -23.97 5.01
N VAL A 199 11.46 -24.63 5.28
CA VAL A 199 12.51 -24.82 4.28
C VAL A 199 11.93 -25.83 3.30
N ALA A 200 11.79 -25.42 2.03
CA ALA A 200 11.44 -26.31 0.94
C ALA A 200 12.53 -27.35 0.68
#